data_AF-E8N389-F1
#
_entry.id   AF-E8N389-F1
#
_cell.length_a   1.000
_cell.length_b   1.000
_cell.length_c   1.000
_cell.angle_alpha   90.00
_cell.angle_beta   90.00
_cell.angle_gamma   90.00
#
_symmetry.space_group_name_H-M   'P 1'
#
loop_
_entity.id
_entity.type
_entity.pdbx_description
1 polymer ?
#
loop_
_entity_poly.entity_id
_entity_poly.type
_entity_poly.pdbx_seq_one_letter_code
_entity_poly.pdbx_strand_id
1 'polypeptide(L)'
;MSERKGVISQGNMAFLPVFLTKNNGQSSFAFRRFKMNITRKVLTSLLMMGMFTVFLGGLIPSATAASVEPIWVDDNPRCTDLGYVYGLKFDYPEDSTGGIYPIGTGTVTWSTDGTYVDWSSTFGIDAVIVKGGNNANLYAYSPESFGDNGLVSPTNPNTKKPYELSHVEFCFDYEVAVSKTAVTSFTREWDWDLEKTADVTSLTLSPGQTYQVTYTVTADASSTDKDWKVEGVINIYNPDPTYPAILTGVSDVISPSLAADVSCGVTFPYSLAKGQTLTCTYSRDLPDGSNRTNTATVSVDSASKVGGGSATAPVTFGAPTKEIGQCAAVYEVDTNGYPILPEIFSMCRQDYTYTYKAWIGPYEACGEYQVVNKVKLVSDLYGNGTEYLILYDDHTIAVTVPCYGGCTLTPGYWKTHSMYGPAPYDDTWALLGENTPFFLSGKTYYQVLWTPPAGNAYYILAYQYIAAELNFLNGANSSAVQMAFNKATDLFNTYTTAQVAKSKDLKALFTSLAYTLDQYNNGYIGPGHCSE
;
A
#
# COMPACT_ATOMS: atom_id res chain seq x y z
N MET A 1 23.07 55.99 20.04
CA MET A 1 24.32 55.41 20.56
C MET A 1 24.04 53.95 20.84
N SER A 2 24.75 52.95 20.35
CA SER A 2 25.86 52.82 19.40
C SER A 2 25.98 51.31 19.19
N GLU A 3 26.28 50.91 17.97
CA GLU A 3 26.62 49.55 17.54
C GLU A 3 27.78 48.93 18.33
N ARG A 4 27.85 47.58 18.30
CA ARG A 4 28.95 46.73 17.75
C ARG A 4 28.54 45.25 17.94
N LYS A 5 28.21 44.48 16.90
CA LYS A 5 29.03 43.82 15.85
C LYS A 5 29.85 42.59 16.32
N GLY A 6 29.53 41.44 15.71
CA GLY A 6 30.46 40.36 15.32
C GLY A 6 30.13 38.98 15.92
N VAL A 7 30.20 37.82 15.27
CA VAL A 7 30.26 37.35 13.86
C VAL A 7 30.39 35.79 13.94
N ILE A 8 29.65 35.06 13.08
CA ILE A 8 29.87 33.71 12.50
C ILE A 8 30.13 32.48 13.43
N SER A 9 29.36 31.40 13.24
CA SER A 9 29.91 30.07 12.84
C SER A 9 28.85 28.95 12.73
N GLN A 10 28.68 28.50 11.48
CA GLN A 10 28.59 27.11 10.98
C GLN A 10 27.64 26.07 11.60
N GLY A 11 26.97 25.36 10.69
CA GLY A 11 25.97 24.33 10.96
C GLY A 11 26.47 23.16 11.79
N ASN A 12 25.66 22.80 12.78
CA ASN A 12 25.75 21.51 13.44
C ASN A 12 25.21 20.44 12.47
N MET A 13 26.11 19.66 11.87
CA MET A 13 25.76 18.32 11.41
C MET A 13 25.38 17.50 12.64
N ALA A 14 24.11 17.12 12.73
CA ALA A 14 23.67 16.13 13.69
C ALA A 14 24.31 14.79 13.31
N PHE A 15 25.20 14.29 14.17
CA PHE A 15 25.73 12.94 14.06
C PHE A 15 24.62 11.96 14.43
N LEU A 16 24.20 11.15 13.46
CA LEU A 16 23.27 10.05 13.65
C LEU A 16 24.00 8.88 14.34
N PRO A 17 23.59 8.44 15.54
CA PRO A 17 24.26 7.35 16.23
C PRO A 17 23.94 6.02 15.53
N VAL A 18 24.99 5.36 15.04
CA VAL A 18 24.93 4.03 14.47
C VAL A 18 25.23 2.99 15.57
N PHE A 19 24.41 1.95 15.68
CA PHE A 19 24.53 0.95 16.74
C PHE A 19 25.63 -0.08 16.43
N LEU A 20 26.59 -0.22 17.35
CA LEU A 20 27.67 -1.21 17.29
C LEU A 20 27.33 -2.40 18.19
N THR A 21 27.46 -3.62 17.68
CA THR A 21 27.42 -4.85 18.49
C THR A 21 28.69 -5.67 18.30
N LYS A 22 29.27 -6.17 19.39
CA LYS A 22 30.45 -7.07 19.39
C LYS A 22 29.95 -8.52 19.41
N ASN A 23 30.49 -9.34 18.54
CA ASN A 23 30.03 -10.70 18.27
C ASN A 23 30.14 -11.60 19.53
N ASN A 24 29.00 -12.07 20.04
CA ASN A 24 28.89 -13.25 20.91
C ASN A 24 27.75 -14.10 20.30
N GLY A 25 28.10 -15.27 19.78
CA GLY A 25 27.24 -16.05 18.90
C GLY A 25 25.89 -16.45 19.52
N GLN A 26 24.80 -16.04 18.88
CA GLN A 26 23.48 -16.66 18.92
C GLN A 26 22.81 -16.42 17.56
N SER A 27 22.52 -17.50 16.83
CA SER A 27 21.82 -17.47 15.56
C SER A 27 20.31 -17.33 15.81
N SER A 28 19.67 -16.30 15.26
CA SER A 28 18.21 -16.25 15.15
C SER A 28 17.83 -16.37 13.68
N PHE A 29 16.96 -17.34 13.37
CA PHE A 29 16.45 -17.59 12.03
C PHE A 29 15.28 -16.63 11.75
N ALA A 30 15.47 -15.68 10.84
CA ALA A 30 14.38 -14.91 10.25
C ALA A 30 13.91 -15.60 8.95
N PHE A 31 12.62 -15.94 8.88
CA PHE A 31 12.00 -16.48 7.67
C PHE A 31 11.93 -15.39 6.59
N ARG A 32 12.87 -15.40 5.63
CA ARG A 32 12.74 -14.65 4.38
C ARG A 32 11.62 -15.27 3.55
N ARG A 33 10.50 -14.55 3.38
CA ARG A 33 9.56 -14.84 2.29
C ARG A 33 10.20 -14.35 0.98
N PHE A 34 10.76 -15.27 0.20
CA PHE A 34 11.12 -15.00 -1.18
C PHE A 34 9.84 -14.76 -1.99
N LYS A 35 9.65 -13.56 -2.52
CA LYS A 35 8.71 -13.31 -3.62
C LYS A 35 9.47 -12.82 -4.85
N MET A 36 9.12 -13.43 -5.95
CA MET A 36 9.70 -13.29 -7.29
C MET A 36 9.40 -11.89 -7.82
N ASN A 37 10.43 -11.12 -8.15
CA ASN A 37 10.30 -9.83 -8.83
C ASN A 37 9.66 -10.03 -10.21
N ILE A 38 8.34 -9.83 -10.30
CA ILE A 38 7.65 -9.62 -11.57
C ILE A 38 7.64 -8.11 -11.81
N THR A 39 8.60 -7.66 -12.62
CA THR A 39 8.63 -6.29 -13.15
C THR A 39 7.36 -6.06 -13.98
N ARG A 40 6.37 -5.36 -13.42
CA ARG A 40 5.24 -4.84 -14.19
C ARG A 40 5.58 -3.44 -14.69
N LYS A 41 5.72 -3.34 -16.01
CA LYS A 41 5.82 -2.08 -16.75
C LYS A 41 4.63 -1.19 -16.41
N VAL A 42 4.93 0.01 -15.96
CA VAL A 42 3.99 1.12 -15.77
C VAL A 42 3.34 1.44 -17.11
N LEU A 43 2.03 1.19 -17.22
CA LEU A 43 1.20 1.73 -18.29
C LEU A 43 0.51 2.98 -17.73
N THR A 44 1.10 4.15 -18.01
CA THR A 44 0.48 5.45 -17.75
C THR A 44 -0.72 5.61 -18.67
N SER A 45 -1.93 5.41 -18.14
CA SER A 45 -3.17 5.76 -18.84
C SER A 45 -3.61 7.14 -18.37
N LEU A 46 -3.38 8.16 -19.21
CA LEU A 46 -4.06 9.45 -19.12
C LEU A 46 -5.57 9.20 -19.24
N LEU A 47 -6.34 9.44 -18.18
CA LEU A 47 -7.76 9.70 -18.31
C LEU A 47 -7.97 11.22 -18.29
N MET A 48 -8.10 11.75 -19.51
CA MET A 48 -8.50 13.13 -19.74
C MET A 48 -9.99 13.28 -19.39
N MET A 49 -10.27 14.26 -18.54
CA MET A 49 -11.57 14.65 -18.04
C MET A 49 -12.49 15.06 -19.21
N GLY A 50 -13.33 14.13 -19.65
CA GLY A 50 -14.39 14.37 -20.63
C GLY A 50 -15.75 14.42 -19.93
N MET A 51 -16.08 15.56 -19.35
CA MET A 51 -17.43 15.86 -18.87
C MET A 51 -18.33 16.04 -20.10
N PHE A 52 -18.87 14.94 -20.62
CA PHE A 52 -19.93 14.95 -21.63
C PHE A 52 -21.25 14.74 -20.91
N THR A 53 -21.94 15.84 -20.63
CA THR A 53 -23.39 15.82 -20.40
C THR A 53 -24.06 15.40 -21.70
N VAL A 54 -24.19 14.09 -21.90
CA VAL A 54 -25.15 13.55 -22.87
C VAL A 54 -26.51 13.69 -22.20
N PHE A 55 -27.17 14.81 -22.49
CA PHE A 55 -28.62 14.86 -22.51
C PHE A 55 -29.03 13.80 -23.54
N LEU A 56 -29.24 12.57 -23.09
CA LEU A 56 -30.00 11.58 -23.84
C LEU A 56 -31.43 12.09 -23.76
N GLY A 57 -31.77 13.01 -24.66
CA GLY A 57 -33.17 13.27 -24.97
C GLY A 57 -33.78 11.91 -25.21
N GLY A 58 -34.78 11.55 -24.41
CA GLY A 58 -35.50 10.31 -24.58
C GLY A 58 -35.85 10.20 -26.06
N LEU A 59 -35.21 9.27 -26.75
CA LEU A 59 -35.77 8.76 -27.99
C LEU A 59 -37.12 8.22 -27.56
N ILE A 60 -38.17 8.99 -27.85
CA ILE A 60 -39.53 8.50 -27.77
C ILE A 60 -39.48 7.20 -28.57
N PRO A 61 -39.67 6.03 -27.94
CA PRO A 61 -39.73 4.80 -28.71
C PRO A 61 -40.81 5.04 -29.76
N SER A 62 -40.45 4.92 -31.05
CA SER A 62 -41.45 4.92 -32.11
C SER A 62 -42.45 3.85 -31.72
N ALA A 63 -43.68 4.24 -31.39
CA ALA A 63 -44.73 3.33 -31.00
C ALA A 63 -44.87 2.29 -32.11
N THR A 64 -44.46 1.06 -31.83
CA THR A 64 -44.77 -0.07 -32.69
C THR A 64 -46.27 -0.27 -32.61
N ALA A 65 -46.96 -0.16 -33.75
CA ALA A 65 -48.39 -0.42 -33.86
C ALA A 65 -48.73 -1.75 -33.18
N ALA A 66 -49.50 -1.71 -32.09
CA ALA A 66 -50.03 -2.90 -31.47
C ALA A 66 -51.33 -3.28 -32.21
N SER A 67 -51.26 -3.76 -33.46
CA SER A 67 -52.48 -4.06 -34.20
C SER A 67 -53.21 -5.27 -33.59
N VAL A 68 -54.08 -5.02 -32.61
CA VAL A 68 -54.95 -6.02 -31.99
C VAL A 68 -56.25 -6.11 -32.79
N GLU A 69 -56.77 -7.33 -32.94
CA GLU A 69 -58.06 -7.52 -33.59
C GLU A 69 -59.17 -6.97 -32.67
N PRO A 70 -60.07 -6.11 -33.16
CA PRO A 70 -61.10 -5.53 -32.32
C PRO A 70 -62.14 -6.56 -31.90
N ILE A 71 -62.56 -6.46 -30.65
CA ILE A 71 -63.71 -7.17 -30.12
C ILE A 71 -64.95 -6.34 -30.41
N TRP A 72 -65.93 -6.91 -31.09
CA TRP A 72 -67.20 -6.23 -31.34
C TRP A 72 -68.00 -6.10 -30.03
N VAL A 73 -68.53 -4.91 -29.78
CA VAL A 73 -69.37 -4.63 -28.61
C VAL A 73 -70.67 -3.95 -29.02
N ASP A 74 -71.77 -4.43 -28.45
CA ASP A 74 -73.12 -3.91 -28.67
C ASP A 74 -73.26 -2.45 -28.21
N ASP A 75 -74.12 -1.70 -28.90
CA ASP A 75 -74.58 -0.37 -28.49
C ASP A 75 -73.45 0.67 -28.33
N ASN A 76 -73.47 1.40 -27.20
CA ASN A 76 -72.62 2.55 -26.91
C ASN A 76 -71.97 2.42 -25.52
N PRO A 77 -71.07 1.46 -25.32
CA PRO A 77 -70.45 1.23 -24.03
C PRO A 77 -69.43 2.32 -23.71
N ARG A 78 -69.31 2.67 -22.42
CA ARG A 78 -68.16 3.42 -21.90
C ARG A 78 -67.14 2.48 -21.29
N CYS A 79 -65.93 2.97 -21.06
CA CYS A 79 -64.87 2.18 -20.41
C CYS A 79 -65.32 1.59 -19.07
N THR A 80 -66.02 2.38 -18.26
CA THR A 80 -66.53 1.94 -16.95
C THR A 80 -67.64 0.89 -17.04
N ASP A 81 -68.43 0.90 -18.12
CA ASP A 81 -69.48 -0.11 -18.36
C ASP A 81 -68.85 -1.48 -18.72
N LEU A 82 -67.60 -1.47 -19.22
CA LEU A 82 -66.81 -2.66 -19.57
C LEU A 82 -65.84 -3.12 -18.46
N GLY A 83 -65.84 -2.45 -17.31
CA GLY A 83 -65.05 -2.83 -16.13
C GLY A 83 -63.67 -2.15 -16.00
N TYR A 84 -63.31 -1.26 -16.94
CA TYR A 84 -62.13 -0.40 -16.81
C TYR A 84 -62.37 0.72 -15.79
N VAL A 85 -61.30 1.29 -15.22
CA VAL A 85 -61.41 2.22 -14.08
C VAL A 85 -61.83 3.62 -14.52
N TYR A 86 -61.16 4.15 -15.53
CA TYR A 86 -61.43 5.47 -16.10
C TYR A 86 -61.58 5.40 -17.62
N GLY A 87 -62.20 6.45 -18.17
CA GLY A 87 -62.39 6.64 -19.60
C GLY A 87 -62.15 8.09 -19.98
N LEU A 88 -61.37 8.32 -21.04
CA LEU A 88 -61.17 9.63 -21.67
C LEU A 88 -61.83 9.62 -23.05
N LYS A 89 -62.96 10.30 -23.18
CA LYS A 89 -63.79 10.30 -24.39
C LYS A 89 -63.60 11.57 -25.22
N PHE A 90 -63.60 11.40 -26.55
CA PHE A 90 -63.59 12.48 -27.54
C PHE A 90 -64.67 12.27 -28.59
N ASP A 91 -65.60 13.22 -28.72
CA ASP A 91 -66.70 13.16 -29.66
C ASP A 91 -66.29 13.66 -31.06
N TYR A 92 -66.60 12.90 -32.11
CA TYR A 92 -66.32 13.27 -33.50
C TYR A 92 -67.58 13.88 -34.16
N PRO A 93 -67.45 14.97 -34.95
CA PRO A 93 -66.22 15.68 -35.34
C PRO A 93 -65.82 16.82 -34.37
N GLU A 94 -66.56 17.03 -33.29
CA GLU A 94 -66.42 18.20 -32.41
C GLU A 94 -65.01 18.32 -31.78
N ASP A 95 -64.44 17.19 -31.36
CA ASP A 95 -63.13 17.06 -30.73
C ASP A 95 -62.03 16.59 -31.70
N SER A 96 -62.31 16.52 -33.01
CA SER A 96 -61.44 15.84 -33.99
C SER A 96 -60.23 16.66 -34.46
N THR A 97 -59.89 17.77 -33.82
CA THR A 97 -58.82 18.67 -34.29
C THR A 97 -57.41 18.13 -34.05
N GLY A 98 -57.26 16.96 -33.43
CA GLY A 98 -55.97 16.36 -33.11
C GLY A 98 -55.26 17.18 -32.04
N GLY A 99 -54.92 16.55 -30.92
CA GLY A 99 -54.44 17.30 -29.77
C GLY A 99 -53.72 16.45 -28.74
N ILE A 100 -52.97 17.15 -27.88
CA ILE A 100 -52.34 16.58 -26.69
C ILE A 100 -53.29 16.85 -25.53
N TYR A 101 -53.85 15.79 -24.93
CA TYR A 101 -54.81 15.91 -23.84
C TYR A 101 -54.17 15.46 -22.53
N PRO A 102 -53.87 16.39 -21.61
CA PRO A 102 -53.30 16.04 -20.32
C PRO A 102 -54.37 15.40 -19.43
N ILE A 103 -54.01 14.28 -18.83
CA ILE A 103 -54.74 13.64 -17.73
C ILE A 103 -53.73 13.40 -16.61
N GLY A 104 -54.15 13.35 -15.34
CA GLY A 104 -53.25 13.43 -14.18
C GLY A 104 -52.02 12.48 -14.20
N THR A 105 -52.05 11.42 -15.01
CA THR A 105 -50.99 10.43 -15.27
C THR A 105 -50.05 10.73 -16.44
N GLY A 106 -50.41 11.62 -17.37
CA GLY A 106 -49.66 11.87 -18.60
C GLY A 106 -50.49 12.54 -19.69
N THR A 107 -50.29 12.12 -20.93
CA THR A 107 -50.90 12.72 -22.12
C THR A 107 -51.33 11.65 -23.10
N VAL A 108 -52.52 11.80 -23.69
CA VAL A 108 -52.94 11.05 -24.87
C VAL A 108 -52.88 11.98 -26.08
N THR A 109 -52.31 11.50 -27.17
CA THR A 109 -52.34 12.14 -28.49
C THR A 109 -53.07 11.22 -29.45
N TRP A 110 -54.07 11.74 -30.18
CA TRP A 110 -54.78 10.97 -31.19
C TRP A 110 -55.10 11.81 -32.42
N SER A 111 -55.30 11.13 -33.54
CA SER A 111 -55.67 11.73 -34.83
C SER A 111 -56.61 10.82 -35.59
N THR A 112 -57.38 11.40 -36.51
CA THR A 112 -58.30 10.65 -37.38
C THR A 112 -58.45 11.29 -38.74
N ASP A 113 -58.70 10.47 -39.77
CA ASP A 113 -59.15 10.90 -41.10
C ASP A 113 -60.69 10.86 -41.25
N GLY A 114 -61.41 10.62 -40.15
CA GLY A 114 -62.87 10.40 -40.10
C GLY A 114 -63.28 8.93 -40.21
N THR A 115 -62.35 8.04 -40.59
CA THR A 115 -62.58 6.58 -40.65
C THR A 115 -61.65 5.82 -39.72
N TYR A 116 -60.36 6.13 -39.77
CA TYR A 116 -59.31 5.48 -38.98
C TYR A 116 -58.84 6.38 -37.84
N VAL A 117 -58.41 5.76 -36.75
CA VAL A 117 -57.91 6.41 -35.54
C VAL A 117 -56.50 5.90 -35.24
N ASP A 118 -55.59 6.85 -35.05
CA ASP A 118 -54.22 6.59 -34.60
C ASP A 118 -54.01 7.29 -33.26
N TRP A 119 -53.26 6.68 -32.35
CA TRP A 119 -53.01 7.25 -31.04
C TRP A 119 -51.66 6.85 -30.43
N SER A 120 -51.21 7.66 -29.47
CA SER A 120 -50.07 7.39 -28.59
C SER A 120 -50.29 8.00 -27.20
N SER A 121 -49.63 7.46 -26.19
CA SER A 121 -49.73 7.92 -24.80
C SER A 121 -48.38 7.90 -24.08
N THR A 122 -48.31 8.60 -22.94
CA THR A 122 -47.16 8.56 -22.02
C THR A 122 -47.38 7.65 -20.80
N PHE A 123 -48.52 6.96 -20.74
CA PHE A 123 -48.93 6.01 -19.70
C PHE A 123 -49.69 4.84 -20.36
N GLY A 124 -49.89 3.74 -19.65
CA GLY A 124 -50.55 2.56 -20.21
C GLY A 124 -52.02 2.79 -20.54
N ILE A 125 -52.46 2.31 -21.72
CA ILE A 125 -53.86 2.21 -22.10
C ILE A 125 -54.26 0.75 -22.11
N ASP A 126 -55.29 0.42 -21.34
CA ASP A 126 -55.87 -0.91 -21.26
C ASP A 126 -56.68 -1.24 -22.51
N ALA A 127 -57.44 -0.25 -23.01
CA ALA A 127 -58.25 -0.44 -24.21
C ALA A 127 -58.64 0.87 -24.90
N VAL A 128 -59.01 0.77 -26.18
CA VAL A 128 -59.65 1.87 -26.93
C VAL A 128 -60.99 1.40 -27.49
N ILE A 129 -62.05 2.18 -27.26
CA ILE A 129 -63.36 2.01 -27.87
C ILE A 129 -63.45 2.94 -29.08
N VAL A 130 -63.71 2.39 -30.26
CA VAL A 130 -63.96 3.17 -31.49
C VAL A 130 -65.41 2.96 -31.93
N LYS A 131 -66.23 4.00 -31.73
CA LYS A 131 -67.68 3.97 -31.96
C LYS A 131 -68.03 4.37 -33.39
N GLY A 132 -68.96 3.64 -34.01
CA GLY A 132 -69.62 4.07 -35.24
C GLY A 132 -70.91 3.29 -35.51
N GLY A 133 -71.92 3.94 -36.10
CA GLY A 133 -73.24 3.34 -36.26
C GLY A 133 -73.86 2.94 -34.92
N ASN A 134 -74.52 1.78 -34.85
CA ASN A 134 -75.19 1.33 -33.63
C ASN A 134 -74.25 0.70 -32.59
N ASN A 135 -73.06 0.23 -32.99
CA ASN A 135 -72.18 -0.59 -32.13
C ASN A 135 -70.77 0.02 -32.01
N ALA A 136 -69.83 -0.63 -31.32
CA ALA A 136 -68.43 -0.20 -31.25
C ALA A 136 -67.44 -1.36 -31.46
N ASN A 137 -66.20 -1.01 -31.76
CA ASN A 137 -65.06 -1.92 -31.72
C ASN A 137 -64.23 -1.61 -30.47
N LEU A 138 -63.88 -2.63 -29.68
CA LEU A 138 -63.01 -2.55 -28.51
C LEU A 138 -61.64 -3.16 -28.84
N TYR A 139 -60.59 -2.36 -28.74
CA TYR A 139 -59.21 -2.77 -28.89
C TYR A 139 -58.62 -2.92 -27.49
N ALA A 140 -58.52 -4.14 -26.95
CA ALA A 140 -57.98 -4.40 -25.62
C ALA A 140 -56.50 -4.83 -25.68
N TYR A 141 -55.68 -4.31 -24.79
CA TYR A 141 -54.24 -4.52 -24.77
C TYR A 141 -53.81 -5.30 -23.52
N SER A 142 -53.01 -6.35 -23.71
CA SER A 142 -52.36 -7.09 -22.61
C SER A 142 -50.99 -7.59 -23.07
N PRO A 143 -49.87 -7.01 -22.59
CA PRO A 143 -49.80 -5.86 -21.67
C PRO A 143 -50.41 -4.59 -22.28
N GLU A 144 -50.70 -3.61 -21.43
CA GLU A 144 -51.16 -2.27 -21.83
C GLU A 144 -50.27 -1.67 -22.93
N SER A 145 -50.87 -0.85 -23.79
CA SER A 145 -50.18 -0.23 -24.92
C SER A 145 -49.90 1.25 -24.68
N PHE A 146 -48.87 1.77 -25.36
CA PHE A 146 -48.52 3.19 -25.42
C PHE A 146 -48.85 3.83 -26.77
N GLY A 147 -49.47 3.08 -27.67
CA GLY A 147 -49.92 3.57 -28.96
C GLY A 147 -50.39 2.46 -29.90
N ASP A 148 -51.22 2.84 -30.85
CA ASP A 148 -51.72 1.95 -31.89
C ASP A 148 -52.24 2.79 -33.09
N ASN A 149 -52.44 2.16 -34.24
CA ASN A 149 -52.88 2.84 -35.45
C ASN A 149 -53.85 2.02 -36.29
N GLY A 150 -54.58 2.71 -37.17
CA GLY A 150 -55.56 2.09 -38.05
C GLY A 150 -56.76 1.52 -37.30
N LEU A 151 -57.04 1.97 -36.08
CA LEU A 151 -58.24 1.56 -35.36
C LEU A 151 -59.45 2.12 -36.11
N VAL A 152 -60.55 1.37 -36.13
CA VAL A 152 -61.68 1.69 -36.99
C VAL A 152 -62.98 1.26 -36.33
N SER A 153 -64.06 1.96 -36.66
CA SER A 153 -65.40 1.59 -36.20
C SER A 153 -65.88 0.26 -36.82
N PRO A 154 -66.98 -0.34 -36.32
CA PRO A 154 -67.53 -1.56 -36.91
C PRO A 154 -67.83 -1.43 -38.41
N THR A 155 -67.75 -2.55 -39.13
CA THR A 155 -68.11 -2.58 -40.55
C THR A 155 -69.63 -2.51 -40.74
N ASN A 156 -70.08 -1.59 -41.59
CA ASN A 156 -71.47 -1.51 -42.02
C ASN A 156 -71.80 -2.70 -42.94
N PRO A 157 -72.78 -3.56 -42.56
CA PRO A 157 -73.08 -4.77 -43.31
C PRO A 157 -73.63 -4.52 -44.71
N ASN A 158 -74.22 -3.34 -44.95
CA ASN A 158 -74.82 -2.95 -46.23
C ASN A 158 -73.78 -2.41 -47.21
N THR A 159 -72.79 -1.66 -46.74
CA THR A 159 -71.78 -1.00 -47.62
C THR A 159 -70.45 -1.76 -47.66
N LYS A 160 -70.22 -2.70 -46.74
CA LYS A 160 -68.94 -3.40 -46.54
C LYS A 160 -67.76 -2.46 -46.25
N LYS A 161 -68.06 -1.26 -45.75
CA LYS A 161 -67.09 -0.26 -45.29
C LYS A 161 -67.31 0.02 -43.81
N PRO A 162 -66.33 0.54 -43.07
CA PRO A 162 -66.54 1.05 -41.71
C PRO A 162 -67.70 2.05 -41.64
N TYR A 163 -68.37 2.09 -40.49
CA TYR A 163 -69.20 3.25 -40.16
C TYR A 163 -68.33 4.51 -40.03
N GLU A 164 -68.94 5.68 -40.20
CA GLU A 164 -68.29 6.93 -39.83
C GLU A 164 -68.00 6.95 -38.32
N LEU A 165 -66.86 7.53 -37.93
CA LEU A 165 -66.49 7.67 -36.53
C LEU A 165 -67.52 8.53 -35.79
N SER A 166 -67.99 8.06 -34.64
CA SER A 166 -68.84 8.85 -33.74
C SER A 166 -68.02 9.42 -32.58
N HIS A 167 -67.17 8.60 -31.95
CA HIS A 167 -66.24 9.02 -30.91
C HIS A 167 -65.21 7.94 -30.67
N VAL A 168 -64.18 8.31 -29.94
CA VAL A 168 -63.17 7.42 -29.37
C VAL A 168 -63.15 7.57 -27.85
N GLU A 169 -62.99 6.47 -27.12
CA GLU A 169 -62.79 6.49 -25.67
C GLU A 169 -61.57 5.64 -25.29
N PHE A 170 -60.63 6.23 -24.56
CA PHE A 170 -59.42 5.58 -24.07
C PHE A 170 -59.65 5.10 -22.63
N CYS A 171 -59.52 3.80 -22.39
CA CYS A 171 -59.72 3.15 -21.10
C CYS A 171 -58.38 2.96 -20.40
N PHE A 172 -58.31 3.36 -19.13
CA PHE A 172 -57.07 3.33 -18.35
C PHE A 172 -57.32 3.24 -16.84
N ASP A 173 -56.28 2.91 -16.10
CA ASP A 173 -56.15 3.11 -14.66
C ASP A 173 -54.90 3.94 -14.31
N TYR A 174 -54.67 4.18 -13.02
CA TYR A 174 -53.47 4.88 -12.54
C TYR A 174 -52.51 3.85 -11.96
N GLU A 175 -51.22 4.05 -12.13
CA GLU A 175 -50.18 3.24 -11.50
C GLU A 175 -49.51 3.99 -10.35
N VAL A 176 -48.97 3.26 -9.37
CA VAL A 176 -48.16 3.91 -8.34
C VAL A 176 -46.87 4.48 -8.93
N ALA A 177 -46.59 5.75 -8.63
CA ALA A 177 -45.34 6.39 -9.03
C ALA A 177 -44.23 5.99 -8.05
N VAL A 178 -43.21 5.31 -8.57
CA VAL A 178 -42.08 4.82 -7.77
C VAL A 178 -40.85 5.69 -8.06
N SER A 179 -40.13 6.08 -7.01
CA SER A 179 -38.80 6.66 -7.13
C SER A 179 -37.86 5.98 -6.15
N LYS A 180 -36.56 5.92 -6.48
CA LYS A 180 -35.56 5.33 -5.59
C LYS A 180 -34.22 6.05 -5.66
N THR A 181 -33.49 6.00 -4.56
CA THR A 181 -32.08 6.42 -4.50
C THR A 181 -31.16 5.20 -4.50
N ALA A 182 -29.87 5.41 -4.74
CA ALA A 182 -28.83 4.42 -4.50
C ALA A 182 -27.58 5.13 -3.96
N VAL A 183 -27.32 4.95 -2.67
CA VAL A 183 -26.14 5.48 -1.98
C VAL A 183 -25.17 4.33 -1.79
N THR A 184 -23.98 4.47 -2.35
CA THR A 184 -22.95 3.44 -2.35
C THR A 184 -21.87 3.75 -1.31
N SER A 185 -21.29 2.69 -0.75
CA SER A 185 -20.19 2.79 0.22
C SER A 185 -19.25 1.60 0.08
N PHE A 186 -17.97 1.84 0.37
CA PHE A 186 -16.96 0.80 0.48
C PHE A 186 -15.79 1.29 1.36
N THR A 187 -15.01 0.33 1.85
CA THR A 187 -13.81 0.56 2.63
C THR A 187 -12.58 0.31 1.77
N ARG A 188 -11.64 1.25 1.76
CA ARG A 188 -10.29 1.05 1.21
C ARG A 188 -9.30 0.81 2.34
N GLU A 189 -8.63 -0.32 2.31
CA GLU A 189 -7.59 -0.68 3.26
C GLU A 189 -6.23 -0.59 2.58
N TRP A 190 -5.32 0.17 3.19
CA TRP A 190 -3.96 0.36 2.71
C TRP A 190 -3.01 -0.61 3.38
N ASP A 191 -2.09 -1.14 2.59
CA ASP A 191 -0.97 -1.97 3.04
C ASP A 191 0.34 -1.32 2.60
N TRP A 192 1.41 -1.59 3.34
CA TRP A 192 2.69 -0.94 3.17
C TRP A 192 3.80 -1.97 3.09
N ASP A 193 4.72 -1.78 2.15
CA ASP A 193 6.00 -2.48 2.11
C ASP A 193 7.10 -1.49 2.52
N LEU A 194 8.04 -1.93 3.36
CA LEU A 194 9.16 -1.11 3.84
C LEU A 194 10.47 -1.80 3.47
N GLU A 195 11.35 -1.09 2.76
CA GLU A 195 12.69 -1.56 2.44
C GLU A 195 13.74 -0.51 2.80
N LYS A 196 14.87 -0.99 3.29
CA LYS A 196 16.05 -0.21 3.62
C LYS A 196 17.27 -0.83 2.95
N THR A 197 18.00 0.02 2.23
CA THR A 197 19.26 -0.35 1.58
C THR A 197 20.36 0.66 1.90
N ALA A 198 21.60 0.29 1.60
CA ALA A 198 22.72 1.22 1.55
C ALA A 198 23.52 1.02 0.26
N ASP A 199 24.30 2.03 -0.11
CA ASP A 199 25.22 1.98 -1.25
C ASP A 199 26.38 0.98 -1.08
N VAL A 200 26.60 0.48 0.14
CA VAL A 200 27.60 -0.54 0.47
C VAL A 200 27.05 -1.61 1.43
N THR A 201 27.59 -2.83 1.34
CA THR A 201 27.31 -3.93 2.27
C THR A 201 28.50 -4.25 3.18
N SER A 202 29.70 -3.81 2.81
CA SER A 202 30.91 -3.97 3.60
C SER A 202 31.90 -2.82 3.35
N LEU A 203 32.71 -2.51 4.36
CA LEU A 203 33.77 -1.50 4.29
C LEU A 203 35.07 -2.05 4.87
N THR A 204 36.20 -1.68 4.27
CA THR A 204 37.53 -1.84 4.88
C THR A 204 38.07 -0.47 5.22
N LEU A 205 38.29 -0.18 6.50
CA LEU A 205 38.73 1.13 6.99
C LEU A 205 40.09 1.00 7.67
N SER A 206 40.96 2.01 7.51
CA SER A 206 42.17 2.14 8.32
C SER A 206 41.81 2.54 9.76
N PRO A 207 42.64 2.25 10.77
CA PRO A 207 42.43 2.77 12.12
C PRO A 207 42.23 4.29 12.12
N GLY A 208 41.20 4.77 12.82
CA GLY A 208 40.83 6.19 12.88
C GLY A 208 40.09 6.73 11.63
N GLN A 209 39.93 5.94 10.56
CA GLN A 209 39.25 6.38 9.34
C GLN A 209 37.72 6.36 9.49
N THR A 210 37.06 7.32 8.85
CA THR A 210 35.60 7.33 8.67
C THR A 210 35.21 7.19 7.20
N TYR A 211 33.99 6.71 6.95
CA TYR A 211 33.39 6.66 5.63
C TYR A 211 31.92 7.08 5.68
N GLN A 212 31.48 7.88 4.71
CA GLN A 212 30.09 8.32 4.63
C GLN A 212 29.29 7.39 3.74
N VAL A 213 28.36 6.65 4.35
CA VAL A 213 27.44 5.73 3.67
C VAL A 213 26.15 6.46 3.31
N THR A 214 25.58 6.14 2.15
CA THR A 214 24.27 6.62 1.72
C THR A 214 23.24 5.52 1.93
N TYR A 215 22.24 5.77 2.78
CA TYR A 215 21.11 4.88 2.99
C TYR A 215 19.91 5.35 2.17
N THR A 216 19.16 4.40 1.63
CA THR A 216 17.89 4.64 0.96
C THR A 216 16.80 3.84 1.67
N VAL A 217 15.68 4.50 1.96
CA VAL A 217 14.49 3.90 2.58
C VAL A 217 13.33 4.10 1.63
N THR A 218 12.66 3.01 1.25
CA THR A 218 11.46 3.03 0.42
C THR A 218 10.28 2.51 1.23
N ALA A 219 9.16 3.23 1.15
CA ALA A 219 7.88 2.81 1.67
C ALA A 219 6.89 2.80 0.50
N ASP A 220 6.45 1.61 0.09
CA ASP A 220 5.57 1.42 -1.05
C ASP A 220 4.13 1.17 -0.55
N ALA A 221 3.18 1.91 -1.10
CA ALA A 221 1.79 1.87 -0.70
C ALA A 221 0.97 1.02 -1.68
N SER A 222 0.20 0.08 -1.15
CA SER A 222 -0.81 -0.65 -1.91
C SER A 222 -2.16 -0.55 -1.22
N SER A 223 -3.25 -0.85 -1.94
CA SER A 223 -4.59 -0.83 -1.34
C SER A 223 -5.49 -1.91 -1.90
N THR A 224 -6.43 -2.34 -1.07
CA THR A 224 -7.50 -3.27 -1.41
C THR A 224 -8.85 -2.70 -0.99
N ASP A 225 -9.83 -2.80 -1.87
CA ASP A 225 -11.18 -2.33 -1.63
C ASP A 225 -12.08 -3.49 -1.16
N LYS A 226 -12.85 -3.28 -0.09
CA LYS A 226 -13.72 -4.27 0.55
C LYS A 226 -15.01 -3.62 1.07
N ASP A 227 -15.90 -4.44 1.62
CA ASP A 227 -17.16 -4.00 2.24
C ASP A 227 -18.06 -3.17 1.30
N TRP A 228 -18.14 -3.58 0.02
CA TRP A 228 -18.98 -2.93 -0.98
C TRP A 228 -20.45 -3.05 -0.58
N LYS A 229 -21.15 -1.91 -0.50
CA LYS A 229 -22.56 -1.87 -0.06
C LYS A 229 -23.34 -0.80 -0.81
N VAL A 230 -24.63 -1.05 -0.99
CA VAL A 230 -25.60 -0.05 -1.44
C VAL A 230 -26.79 0.01 -0.48
N GLU A 231 -27.27 1.21 -0.21
CA GLU A 231 -28.49 1.46 0.56
C GLU A 231 -29.26 2.64 -0.03
N GLY A 232 -30.53 2.76 0.31
CA GLY A 232 -31.34 3.85 -0.20
C GLY A 232 -32.77 3.81 0.27
N VAL A 233 -33.57 4.68 -0.34
CA VAL A 233 -35.00 4.80 -0.09
C VAL A 233 -35.77 4.50 -1.37
N ILE A 234 -36.96 3.92 -1.22
CA ILE A 234 -37.95 3.72 -2.28
C ILE A 234 -39.21 4.46 -1.84
N ASN A 235 -39.63 5.45 -2.60
CA ASN A 235 -40.89 6.17 -2.36
C ASN A 235 -41.93 5.69 -3.36
N ILE A 236 -43.11 5.33 -2.84
CA ILE A 236 -44.25 4.82 -3.60
C ILE A 236 -45.40 5.79 -3.37
N TYR A 237 -45.75 6.56 -4.40
CA TYR A 237 -46.83 7.53 -4.36
C TYR A 237 -48.05 6.99 -5.10
N ASN A 238 -49.25 7.15 -4.54
CA ASN A 238 -50.50 6.83 -5.22
C ASN A 238 -51.10 8.11 -5.86
N PRO A 239 -50.99 8.29 -7.19
CA PRO A 239 -51.53 9.44 -7.89
C PRO A 239 -53.03 9.37 -8.16
N ASP A 240 -53.69 8.22 -7.94
CA ASP A 240 -55.10 8.03 -8.27
C ASP A 240 -56.00 9.01 -7.48
N PRO A 241 -56.98 9.68 -8.14
CA PRO A 241 -57.82 10.69 -7.51
C PRO A 241 -58.93 10.12 -6.58
N THR A 242 -59.19 8.82 -6.65
CA THR A 242 -60.38 8.16 -6.09
C THR A 242 -60.04 6.97 -5.20
N TYR A 243 -59.24 6.02 -5.68
CA TYR A 243 -59.05 4.70 -5.13
C TYR A 243 -57.71 4.55 -4.38
N PRO A 244 -57.67 3.76 -3.30
CA PRO A 244 -56.41 3.35 -2.71
C PRO A 244 -55.71 2.28 -3.58
N ALA A 245 -54.38 2.28 -3.58
CA ALA A 245 -53.59 1.18 -4.12
C ALA A 245 -53.46 0.06 -3.08
N ILE A 246 -53.76 -1.18 -3.45
CA ILE A 246 -53.63 -2.33 -2.54
C ILE A 246 -52.30 -3.02 -2.85
N LEU A 247 -51.25 -2.63 -2.14
CA LEU A 247 -49.90 -3.14 -2.35
C LEU A 247 -49.78 -4.54 -1.72
N THR A 248 -49.21 -5.51 -2.45
CA THR A 248 -48.95 -6.87 -1.95
C THR A 248 -47.49 -7.10 -1.59
N GLY A 249 -46.58 -6.26 -2.08
CA GLY A 249 -45.18 -6.28 -1.69
C GLY A 249 -44.31 -5.33 -2.51
N VAL A 250 -43.07 -5.19 -2.07
CA VAL A 250 -42.02 -4.44 -2.77
C VAL A 250 -40.81 -5.37 -2.89
N SER A 251 -40.40 -5.65 -4.12
CA SER A 251 -39.17 -6.36 -4.44
C SER A 251 -38.13 -5.34 -4.88
N ASP A 252 -36.86 -5.52 -4.50
CA ASP A 252 -35.75 -4.70 -4.98
C ASP A 252 -34.58 -5.60 -5.36
N VAL A 253 -34.11 -5.50 -6.60
CA VAL A 253 -33.10 -6.39 -7.17
C VAL A 253 -32.00 -5.58 -7.82
N ILE A 254 -30.78 -5.76 -7.31
CA ILE A 254 -29.56 -5.24 -7.92
C ILE A 254 -29.09 -6.25 -8.97
N SER A 255 -28.82 -5.78 -10.19
CA SER A 255 -28.34 -6.63 -11.27
C SER A 255 -27.04 -7.37 -10.91
N PRO A 256 -26.86 -8.63 -11.35
CA PRO A 256 -27.79 -9.39 -12.18
C PRO A 256 -28.98 -10.02 -11.44
N SER A 257 -28.85 -10.33 -10.15
CA SER A 257 -29.89 -11.07 -9.40
C SER A 257 -29.71 -11.02 -7.87
N LEU A 258 -29.24 -9.89 -7.34
CA LEU A 258 -29.01 -9.69 -5.91
C LEU A 258 -30.23 -9.00 -5.29
N ALA A 259 -31.08 -9.75 -4.59
CA ALA A 259 -32.23 -9.17 -3.88
C ALA A 259 -31.76 -8.30 -2.70
N ALA A 260 -32.27 -7.09 -2.56
CA ALA A 260 -32.02 -6.24 -1.39
C ALA A 260 -33.00 -6.55 -0.25
N ASP A 261 -32.57 -6.25 0.97
CA ASP A 261 -33.44 -6.30 2.14
C ASP A 261 -34.27 -5.03 2.21
N VAL A 262 -35.57 -5.13 1.87
CA VAL A 262 -36.50 -4.00 1.83
C VAL A 262 -37.34 -3.94 3.11
N SER A 263 -37.43 -2.77 3.73
CA SER A 263 -38.27 -2.52 4.91
C SER A 263 -39.14 -1.29 4.71
N CYS A 264 -40.46 -1.50 4.69
CA CYS A 264 -41.45 -0.44 4.52
C CYS A 264 -42.14 -0.01 5.83
N GLY A 265 -41.82 -0.66 6.97
CA GLY A 265 -42.45 -0.37 8.26
C GLY A 265 -43.95 -0.71 8.33
N VAL A 266 -44.47 -1.46 7.36
CA VAL A 266 -45.87 -1.88 7.25
C VAL A 266 -45.95 -3.38 6.98
N THR A 267 -47.12 -3.96 7.24
CA THR A 267 -47.44 -5.34 6.85
C THR A 267 -48.21 -5.35 5.54
N PHE A 268 -47.79 -6.20 4.59
CA PHE A 268 -48.53 -6.41 3.35
C PHE A 268 -49.59 -7.52 3.51
N PRO A 269 -50.75 -7.43 2.84
CA PRO A 269 -51.14 -6.36 1.93
C PRO A 269 -51.40 -5.03 2.64
N TYR A 270 -51.01 -3.92 2.00
CA TYR A 270 -51.10 -2.57 2.55
C TYR A 270 -51.92 -1.66 1.64
N SER A 271 -52.92 -0.98 2.20
CA SER A 271 -53.78 -0.05 1.46
C SER A 271 -53.18 1.36 1.50
N LEU A 272 -52.55 1.79 0.41
CA LEU A 272 -52.00 3.13 0.24
C LEU A 272 -53.09 4.07 -0.27
N ALA A 273 -53.61 4.92 0.63
CA ALA A 273 -54.64 5.88 0.30
C ALA A 273 -54.21 6.84 -0.82
N LYS A 274 -55.19 7.38 -1.55
CA LYS A 274 -54.96 8.38 -2.59
C LYS A 274 -54.14 9.57 -2.10
N GLY A 275 -53.20 10.04 -2.93
CA GLY A 275 -52.32 11.16 -2.61
C GLY A 275 -51.33 10.91 -1.46
N GLN A 276 -51.22 9.67 -0.96
CA GLN A 276 -50.23 9.31 0.05
C GLN A 276 -48.96 8.73 -0.57
N THR A 277 -47.87 8.83 0.19
CA THR A 277 -46.58 8.22 -0.13
C THR A 277 -46.21 7.21 0.96
N LEU A 278 -45.87 5.99 0.57
CA LEU A 278 -45.19 5.01 1.41
C LEU A 278 -43.69 5.09 1.12
N THR A 279 -42.87 5.24 2.17
CA THR A 279 -41.41 5.23 2.07
C THR A 279 -40.86 3.94 2.65
N CYS A 280 -40.12 3.19 1.82
CA CYS A 280 -39.35 2.03 2.24
C CYS A 280 -37.87 2.36 2.25
N THR A 281 -37.12 1.70 3.12
CA THR A 281 -35.65 1.66 3.08
C THR A 281 -35.19 0.33 2.49
N TYR A 282 -34.01 0.32 1.89
CA TYR A 282 -33.38 -0.93 1.47
C TYR A 282 -31.87 -0.90 1.73
N SER A 283 -31.27 -2.07 1.90
CA SER A 283 -29.81 -2.23 1.93
C SER A 283 -29.36 -3.55 1.34
N ARG A 284 -28.14 -3.59 0.80
CA ARG A 284 -27.52 -4.80 0.28
C ARG A 284 -26.00 -4.71 0.26
N ASP A 285 -25.35 -5.75 0.78
CA ASP A 285 -23.91 -5.99 0.57
C ASP A 285 -23.68 -6.54 -0.84
N LEU A 286 -22.61 -6.08 -1.49
CA LEU A 286 -22.27 -6.36 -2.87
C LEU A 286 -20.94 -7.12 -2.94
N PRO A 287 -20.75 -7.99 -3.95
CA PRO A 287 -19.54 -8.80 -4.05
C PRO A 287 -18.30 -7.98 -4.48
N ASP A 288 -18.50 -6.86 -5.19
CA ASP A 288 -17.43 -6.03 -5.75
C ASP A 288 -17.97 -4.65 -6.18
N GLY A 289 -17.06 -3.78 -6.62
CA GLY A 289 -17.35 -2.42 -7.10
C GLY A 289 -17.87 -2.28 -8.53
N SER A 290 -18.32 -3.36 -9.17
CA SER A 290 -18.86 -3.28 -10.53
C SER A 290 -20.13 -2.41 -10.58
N ASN A 291 -20.26 -1.60 -11.63
CA ASN A 291 -21.47 -0.84 -11.88
C ASN A 291 -22.66 -1.78 -12.08
N ARG A 292 -23.77 -1.47 -11.41
CA ARG A 292 -25.01 -2.25 -11.46
C ARG A 292 -26.21 -1.32 -11.59
N THR A 293 -27.37 -1.90 -11.83
CA THR A 293 -28.66 -1.19 -11.77
C THR A 293 -29.47 -1.83 -10.66
N ASN A 294 -29.99 -1.01 -9.75
CA ASN A 294 -30.95 -1.46 -8.76
C ASN A 294 -32.38 -1.18 -9.23
N THR A 295 -33.23 -2.19 -9.24
CA THR A 295 -34.62 -2.10 -9.74
C THR A 295 -35.59 -2.46 -8.62
N ALA A 296 -36.39 -1.48 -8.21
CA ALA A 296 -37.52 -1.69 -7.31
C ALA A 296 -38.78 -1.97 -8.13
N THR A 297 -39.57 -2.95 -7.70
CA THR A 297 -40.86 -3.33 -8.30
C THR A 297 -41.90 -3.45 -7.20
N VAL A 298 -43.01 -2.74 -7.36
CA VAL A 298 -44.16 -2.75 -6.46
C VAL A 298 -45.24 -3.64 -7.08
N SER A 299 -45.65 -4.65 -6.34
CA SER A 299 -46.76 -5.53 -6.72
C SER A 299 -48.04 -5.10 -6.03
N VAL A 300 -49.16 -5.24 -6.72
CA VAL A 300 -50.50 -4.92 -6.22
C VAL A 300 -51.39 -6.15 -6.22
N ASP A 301 -52.45 -6.11 -5.43
CA ASP A 301 -53.47 -7.15 -5.41
C ASP A 301 -54.31 -7.08 -6.70
N SER A 302 -54.80 -8.21 -7.19
CA SER A 302 -55.71 -8.29 -8.34
C SER A 302 -57.01 -7.47 -8.17
N ALA A 303 -57.43 -7.18 -6.94
CA ALA A 303 -58.56 -6.33 -6.64
C ALA A 303 -58.22 -4.83 -6.60
N SER A 304 -56.94 -4.46 -6.66
CA SER A 304 -56.49 -3.07 -6.73
C SER A 304 -57.02 -2.43 -8.01
N LYS A 305 -57.47 -1.17 -7.92
CA LYS A 305 -57.82 -0.32 -9.07
C LYS A 305 -56.69 0.62 -9.48
N VAL A 306 -55.55 0.49 -8.80
CA VAL A 306 -54.32 1.21 -9.08
C VAL A 306 -53.24 0.17 -9.36
N GLY A 307 -52.60 0.26 -10.52
CA GLY A 307 -51.53 -0.60 -10.98
C GLY A 307 -50.25 -0.51 -10.13
N GLY A 308 -49.41 -1.54 -10.26
CA GLY A 308 -48.07 -1.56 -9.68
C GLY A 308 -47.12 -0.61 -10.41
N GLY A 309 -45.89 -0.49 -9.94
CA GLY A 309 -44.91 0.42 -10.53
C GLY A 309 -43.48 -0.04 -10.33
N SER A 310 -42.55 0.56 -11.06
CA SER A 310 -41.13 0.26 -10.90
C SER A 310 -40.26 1.50 -11.03
N ALA A 311 -39.08 1.45 -10.42
CA ALA A 311 -38.06 2.48 -10.55
C ALA A 311 -36.67 1.86 -10.56
N THR A 312 -35.74 2.50 -11.26
CA THR A 312 -34.34 2.10 -11.29
C THR A 312 -33.44 3.19 -10.74
N ALA A 313 -32.31 2.79 -10.15
CA ALA A 313 -31.22 3.70 -9.81
C ALA A 313 -29.87 3.06 -10.18
N PRO A 314 -28.92 3.83 -10.74
CA PRO A 314 -27.58 3.34 -10.99
C PRO A 314 -26.83 3.12 -9.68
N VAL A 315 -26.16 1.98 -9.56
CA VAL A 315 -25.25 1.65 -8.47
C VAL A 315 -23.84 1.84 -9.00
N THR A 316 -23.24 2.99 -8.68
CA THR A 316 -21.89 3.36 -9.08
C THR A 316 -21.09 3.79 -7.87
N PHE A 317 -19.78 3.52 -7.87
CA PHE A 317 -18.90 3.84 -6.76
C PHE A 317 -17.98 5.01 -7.10
N GLY A 318 -17.88 5.96 -6.17
CA GLY A 318 -16.95 7.08 -6.24
C GLY A 318 -15.68 6.82 -5.41
N ALA A 319 -15.24 7.83 -4.67
CA ALA A 319 -14.18 7.67 -3.67
C ALA A 319 -14.64 6.75 -2.51
N PRO A 320 -13.70 6.08 -1.81
CA PRO A 320 -14.04 5.29 -0.63
C PRO A 320 -14.73 6.15 0.43
N THR A 321 -15.76 5.59 1.07
CA THR A 321 -16.44 6.23 2.19
C THR A 321 -15.68 6.07 3.50
N LYS A 322 -14.80 5.05 3.57
CA LYS A 322 -13.92 4.78 4.69
C LYS A 322 -12.56 4.37 4.17
N GLU A 323 -11.50 4.94 4.74
CA GLU A 323 -10.14 4.47 4.51
C GLU A 323 -9.52 3.98 5.83
N ILE A 324 -8.69 2.95 5.73
CA ILE A 324 -7.97 2.33 6.85
C ILE A 324 -6.48 2.32 6.49
N GLY A 325 -5.62 2.78 7.42
CA GLY A 325 -4.16 2.73 7.25
C GLY A 325 -3.60 3.63 6.14
N GLN A 326 -4.37 4.62 5.68
CA GLN A 326 -4.05 5.46 4.52
C GLN A 326 -2.81 6.34 4.70
N CYS A 327 -2.33 6.48 5.94
CA CYS A 327 -1.13 7.24 6.27
C CYS A 327 -0.15 6.37 7.06
N ALA A 328 1.13 6.61 6.84
CA ALA A 328 2.21 5.96 7.55
C ALA A 328 3.32 6.96 7.87
N ALA A 329 4.04 6.71 8.96
CA ALA A 329 5.19 7.49 9.40
C ALA A 329 6.41 6.57 9.57
N VAL A 330 7.57 7.05 9.12
CA VAL A 330 8.83 6.29 9.18
C VAL A 330 9.81 6.94 10.15
N TYR A 331 10.44 6.11 10.96
CA TYR A 331 11.39 6.48 11.99
C TYR A 331 12.70 5.71 11.81
N GLU A 332 13.83 6.36 12.05
CA GLU A 332 15.05 5.63 12.40
C GLU A 332 14.95 5.18 13.85
N VAL A 333 15.34 3.95 14.12
CA VAL A 333 15.17 3.35 15.45
C VAL A 333 16.44 2.67 15.92
N ASP A 334 16.56 2.54 17.24
CA ASP A 334 17.59 1.72 17.86
C ASP A 334 17.32 0.23 17.66
N THR A 335 18.25 -0.59 18.17
CA THR A 335 18.13 -2.06 18.13
C THR A 335 16.87 -2.57 18.84
N ASN A 336 16.32 -1.81 19.79
CA ASN A 336 15.09 -2.12 20.51
C ASN A 336 13.82 -1.55 19.83
N GLY A 337 13.95 -0.80 18.73
CA GLY A 337 12.82 -0.20 18.00
C GLY A 337 12.36 1.17 18.52
N TYR A 338 13.12 1.80 19.43
CA TYR A 338 12.84 3.15 19.91
C TYR A 338 13.35 4.20 18.91
N PRO A 339 12.55 5.22 18.57
CA PRO A 339 12.99 6.30 17.69
C PRO A 339 14.24 6.99 18.24
N ILE A 340 15.29 7.08 17.43
CA ILE A 340 16.54 7.76 17.79
C ILE A 340 16.59 9.20 17.26
N LEU A 341 15.74 9.49 16.28
CA LEU A 341 15.46 10.82 15.75
C LEU A 341 13.95 11.07 15.79
N PRO A 342 13.53 12.35 15.64
CA PRO A 342 12.18 12.67 15.23
C PRO A 342 11.79 11.91 13.97
N GLU A 343 10.48 11.86 13.72
CA GLU A 343 9.92 11.31 12.48
C GLU A 343 10.70 11.77 11.25
N ILE A 344 11.14 10.81 10.43
CA ILE A 344 11.84 11.13 9.18
C ILE A 344 10.85 11.81 8.24
N PHE A 345 9.67 11.20 8.10
CA PHE A 345 8.55 11.70 7.29
C PHE A 345 7.25 10.94 7.57
N SER A 346 6.13 11.61 7.24
CA SER A 346 4.80 11.01 7.08
C SER A 346 4.35 11.12 5.63
N MET A 347 3.63 10.11 5.15
CA MET A 347 2.95 10.18 3.86
C MET A 347 1.55 9.59 3.94
N CYS A 348 0.69 9.93 2.97
CA CYS A 348 -0.61 9.30 2.84
C CYS A 348 -0.88 8.96 1.37
N ARG A 349 -1.40 7.75 1.12
CA ARG A 349 -1.91 7.29 -0.19
C ARG A 349 -0.90 7.31 -1.34
N GLN A 350 0.39 7.21 -1.04
CA GLN A 350 1.46 7.28 -2.03
C GLN A 350 2.73 6.60 -1.54
N ASP A 351 3.54 6.17 -2.49
CA ASP A 351 4.89 5.68 -2.23
C ASP A 351 5.81 6.83 -1.80
N TYR A 352 6.90 6.48 -1.14
CA TYR A 352 7.94 7.43 -0.78
C TYR A 352 9.32 6.80 -0.79
N THR A 353 10.31 7.62 -1.15
CA THR A 353 11.72 7.26 -1.09
C THR A 353 12.48 8.36 -0.39
N TYR A 354 13.23 8.00 0.66
CA TYR A 354 14.12 8.88 1.39
C TYR A 354 15.56 8.44 1.24
N THR A 355 16.47 9.38 1.03
CA THR A 355 17.90 9.11 1.04
C THR A 355 18.59 10.04 2.03
N TYR A 356 19.46 9.47 2.86
CA TYR A 356 20.28 10.23 3.80
C TYR A 356 21.66 9.60 3.93
N LYS A 357 22.58 10.36 4.56
CA LYS A 357 23.96 9.94 4.73
C LYS A 357 24.32 9.82 6.19
N ALA A 358 25.07 8.79 6.55
CA ALA A 358 25.61 8.60 7.89
C ALA A 358 27.09 8.23 7.84
N TRP A 359 27.84 8.70 8.83
CA TRP A 359 29.25 8.37 8.97
C TRP A 359 29.43 7.04 9.72
N ILE A 360 30.29 6.18 9.20
CA ILE A 360 30.74 4.94 9.84
C ILE A 360 32.19 5.13 10.29
N GLY A 361 32.51 4.70 11.51
CA GLY A 361 33.77 4.96 12.19
C GLY A 361 33.78 6.31 12.94
N PRO A 362 34.93 6.71 13.52
CA PRO A 362 36.23 6.03 13.44
C PRO A 362 36.31 4.79 14.33
N TYR A 363 37.21 3.87 13.99
CA TYR A 363 37.54 2.70 14.80
C TYR A 363 39.03 2.71 15.13
N GLU A 364 39.39 2.84 16.40
CA GLU A 364 40.78 2.91 16.84
C GLU A 364 41.44 1.52 16.93
N ALA A 365 40.66 0.49 17.27
CA ALA A 365 41.14 -0.88 17.34
C ALA A 365 40.91 -1.61 16.01
N CYS A 366 41.90 -2.40 15.58
CA CYS A 366 41.72 -3.32 14.48
C CYS A 366 40.74 -4.45 14.86
N GLY A 367 40.04 -5.01 13.88
CA GLY A 367 39.06 -6.06 14.07
C GLY A 367 37.86 -5.98 13.13
N GLU A 368 36.93 -6.90 13.32
CA GLU A 368 35.66 -6.95 12.59
C GLU A 368 34.55 -6.28 13.42
N TYR A 369 33.79 -5.40 12.80
CA TYR A 369 32.66 -4.69 13.37
C TYR A 369 31.42 -4.86 12.49
N GLN A 370 30.26 -4.63 13.10
CA GLN A 370 28.99 -4.58 12.40
C GLN A 370 28.27 -3.29 12.76
N VAL A 371 27.75 -2.64 11.73
CA VAL A 371 26.93 -1.43 11.80
C VAL A 371 25.53 -1.81 11.39
N VAL A 372 24.59 -1.76 12.33
CA VAL A 372 23.17 -1.98 12.02
C VAL A 372 22.47 -0.62 11.98
N ASN A 373 21.85 -0.30 10.85
CA ASN A 373 20.91 0.82 10.77
C ASN A 373 19.51 0.29 10.50
N LYS A 374 18.57 0.63 11.37
CA LYS A 374 17.21 0.08 11.40
C LYS A 374 16.19 1.18 11.26
N VAL A 375 15.13 0.89 10.51
CA VAL A 375 13.97 1.75 10.34
C VAL A 375 12.70 1.05 10.81
N LYS A 376 11.71 1.86 11.17
CA LYS A 376 10.37 1.43 11.56
C LYS A 376 9.35 2.25 10.81
N LEU A 377 8.36 1.60 10.20
CA LEU A 377 7.15 2.23 9.70
C LEU A 377 6.01 1.97 10.68
N VAL A 378 5.22 3.00 10.96
CA VAL A 378 4.02 2.91 11.79
C VAL A 378 2.85 3.50 11.01
N SER A 379 1.77 2.75 10.85
CA SER A 379 0.50 3.23 10.31
C SER A 379 -0.61 3.01 11.35
N ASP A 380 -1.29 4.09 11.74
CA ASP A 380 -2.49 4.01 12.58
C ASP A 380 -3.67 3.61 11.70
N LEU A 381 -4.17 2.39 11.89
CA LEU A 381 -5.16 1.80 11.00
C LEU A 381 -6.49 2.56 11.02
N TYR A 382 -6.87 3.11 12.18
CA TYR A 382 -8.18 3.76 12.36
C TYR A 382 -8.08 5.24 12.75
N GLY A 383 -6.87 5.79 12.87
CA GLY A 383 -6.65 7.18 13.32
C GLY A 383 -7.10 7.41 14.77
N ASN A 384 -7.26 6.34 15.54
CA ASN A 384 -7.77 6.38 16.92
C ASN A 384 -6.68 6.04 17.95
N GLY A 385 -5.46 5.75 17.48
CA GLY A 385 -4.32 5.41 18.30
C GLY A 385 -4.40 4.06 19.04
N THR A 386 -5.25 3.15 18.61
CA THR A 386 -5.45 1.85 19.29
C THR A 386 -4.97 0.64 18.50
N GLU A 387 -4.95 0.72 17.15
CA GLU A 387 -4.49 -0.36 16.29
C GLU A 387 -3.51 0.15 15.25
N TYR A 388 -2.38 -0.55 15.14
CA TYR A 388 -1.26 -0.12 14.31
C TYR A 388 -0.71 -1.27 13.46
N LEU A 389 -0.40 -0.96 12.21
CA LEU A 389 0.57 -1.73 11.44
C LEU A 389 1.97 -1.20 11.78
N ILE A 390 2.87 -2.10 12.18
CA ILE A 390 4.27 -1.77 12.47
C ILE A 390 5.15 -2.69 11.65
N LEU A 391 6.00 -2.09 10.81
CA LEU A 391 6.99 -2.79 10.01
C LEU A 391 8.39 -2.35 10.43
N TYR A 392 9.35 -3.24 10.27
CA TYR A 392 10.75 -2.96 10.48
C TYR A 392 11.54 -3.45 9.28
N ASP A 393 12.59 -2.71 8.95
CA ASP A 393 13.65 -3.21 8.10
C ASP A 393 15.00 -2.68 8.58
N ASP A 394 16.07 -3.40 8.27
CA ASP A 394 17.42 -3.00 8.64
C ASP A 394 18.44 -3.34 7.55
N HIS A 395 19.50 -2.54 7.53
CA HIS A 395 20.67 -2.81 6.71
C HIS A 395 21.89 -2.90 7.62
N THR A 396 22.61 -4.01 7.47
CA THR A 396 23.81 -4.30 8.24
C THR A 396 25.04 -4.19 7.35
N ILE A 397 26.01 -3.39 7.78
CA ILE A 397 27.30 -3.20 7.09
C ILE A 397 28.40 -3.85 7.91
N ALA A 398 29.10 -4.80 7.28
CA ALA A 398 30.30 -5.39 7.85
C ALA A 398 31.48 -4.41 7.70
N VAL A 399 32.21 -4.14 8.78
CA VAL A 399 33.37 -3.24 8.73
C VAL A 399 34.60 -3.99 9.21
N THR A 400 35.59 -4.09 8.33
CA THR A 400 36.90 -4.68 8.65
C THR A 400 37.92 -3.57 8.85
N VAL A 401 38.58 -3.55 10.00
CA VAL A 401 39.73 -2.68 10.27
C VAL A 401 40.96 -3.57 10.35
N PRO A 402 41.80 -3.62 9.31
CA PRO A 402 42.93 -4.55 9.28
C PRO A 402 43.93 -4.27 10.40
N CYS A 403 44.41 -5.33 11.05
CA CYS A 403 45.49 -5.24 12.02
C CYS A 403 46.83 -5.10 11.29
N TYR A 404 47.20 -3.89 10.86
CA TYR A 404 48.58 -3.63 10.42
C TYR A 404 49.43 -3.29 11.63
N GLY A 405 50.08 -4.29 12.23
CA GLY A 405 51.11 -4.06 13.26
C GLY A 405 52.49 -4.33 12.70
N GLY A 406 52.98 -3.46 11.81
CA GLY A 406 54.34 -3.49 11.26
C GLY A 406 54.77 -4.82 10.62
N CYS A 407 56.08 -5.01 10.52
CA CYS A 407 56.74 -6.27 10.15
C CYS A 407 58.01 -6.41 10.98
N THR A 408 58.55 -7.62 11.12
CA THR A 408 59.76 -7.85 11.91
C THR A 408 61.02 -7.72 11.06
N LEU A 409 62.07 -7.19 11.67
CA LEU A 409 63.44 -7.15 11.15
C LEU A 409 64.33 -8.07 11.98
N THR A 410 65.29 -8.73 11.33
CA THR A 410 66.16 -9.71 12.00
C THR A 410 67.06 -9.06 13.05
N PRO A 411 67.61 -9.84 14.02
CA PRO A 411 68.66 -9.32 14.90
C PRO A 411 69.89 -8.79 14.15
N GLY A 412 70.17 -9.31 12.95
CA GLY A 412 71.26 -8.84 12.09
C GLY A 412 71.04 -7.42 11.59
N TYR A 413 69.81 -7.09 11.19
CA TYR A 413 69.41 -5.73 10.82
C TYR A 413 69.65 -4.76 11.98
N TRP A 414 69.08 -5.05 13.16
CA TRP A 414 69.20 -4.18 14.33
C TRP A 414 70.65 -3.97 14.77
N LYS A 415 71.48 -5.01 14.64
CA LYS A 415 72.90 -4.95 14.93
C LYS A 415 73.66 -3.97 14.01
N THR A 416 73.35 -3.92 12.71
CA THR A 416 74.05 -3.07 11.74
C THR A 416 73.49 -1.64 11.63
N HIS A 417 72.24 -1.40 12.02
CA HIS A 417 71.54 -0.10 11.97
C HIS A 417 71.56 0.67 13.31
N SER A 418 72.58 0.41 14.14
CA SER A 418 72.83 1.13 15.40
C SER A 418 73.90 2.21 15.20
N MET A 419 74.11 3.08 16.20
CA MET A 419 75.11 4.17 16.09
C MET A 419 76.56 3.71 15.85
N TYR A 420 76.85 2.43 16.10
CA TYR A 420 78.17 1.82 15.93
C TYR A 420 78.23 0.86 14.73
N GLY A 421 77.11 0.66 14.04
CA GLY A 421 77.01 -0.23 12.89
C GLY A 421 77.40 0.45 11.58
N PRO A 422 77.67 -0.33 10.51
CA PRO A 422 78.07 0.21 9.21
C PRO A 422 76.88 0.64 8.32
N ALA A 423 75.64 0.32 8.70
CA ALA A 423 74.44 0.66 7.93
C ALA A 423 73.82 1.99 8.42
N PRO A 424 72.87 2.60 7.67
CA PRO A 424 72.16 3.77 8.14
C PRO A 424 71.53 3.55 9.51
N TYR A 425 71.58 4.57 10.35
CA TYR A 425 71.00 4.53 11.70
C TYR A 425 69.47 4.42 11.63
N ASP A 426 68.89 3.50 12.40
CA ASP A 426 67.45 3.43 12.61
C ASP A 426 67.07 4.14 13.92
N ASP A 427 66.23 5.15 13.82
CA ASP A 427 65.84 6.01 14.95
C ASP A 427 65.14 5.24 16.09
N THR A 428 64.65 4.02 15.83
CA THR A 428 64.09 3.13 16.87
C THR A 428 65.10 2.88 18.00
N TRP A 429 66.40 2.81 17.69
CA TRP A 429 67.44 2.65 18.71
C TRP A 429 67.44 3.77 19.75
N ALA A 430 67.04 4.99 19.38
CA ALA A 430 66.97 6.13 20.30
C ALA A 430 65.92 5.94 21.40
N LEU A 431 64.92 5.08 21.19
CA LEU A 431 63.88 4.76 22.17
C LEU A 431 64.37 3.83 23.29
N LEU A 432 65.45 3.08 23.04
CA LEU A 432 66.01 2.07 23.96
C LEU A 432 67.38 2.48 24.51
N GLY A 433 68.21 3.09 23.67
CA GLY A 433 69.60 3.45 23.94
C GLY A 433 70.55 2.26 23.85
N GLU A 434 71.45 2.28 22.87
CA GLU A 434 72.47 1.24 22.63
C GLU A 434 73.39 0.97 23.82
N ASN A 435 73.66 2.04 24.57
CA ASN A 435 74.55 2.05 25.73
C ASN A 435 73.83 1.74 27.04
N THR A 436 72.52 1.53 27.00
CA THR A 436 71.75 1.09 28.17
C THR A 436 72.29 -0.25 28.64
N PRO A 437 72.59 -0.42 29.95
CA PRO A 437 72.97 -1.72 30.49
C PRO A 437 71.90 -2.77 30.23
N PHE A 438 72.28 -3.90 29.62
CA PHE A 438 71.39 -5.02 29.38
C PHE A 438 71.28 -5.87 30.65
N PHE A 439 70.31 -5.53 31.50
CA PHE A 439 69.98 -6.23 32.74
C PHE A 439 71.23 -6.64 33.56
N LEU A 440 71.28 -7.88 34.06
CA LEU A 440 72.37 -8.42 34.88
C LEU A 440 73.52 -9.02 34.05
N SER A 441 73.67 -8.63 32.78
CA SER A 441 74.69 -9.21 31.88
C SER A 441 76.09 -8.61 32.03
N GLY A 442 76.18 -7.41 32.62
CA GLY A 442 77.42 -6.62 32.65
C GLY A 442 77.83 -6.02 31.30
N LYS A 443 76.93 -6.03 30.31
CA LYS A 443 77.11 -5.47 28.96
C LYS A 443 75.97 -4.52 28.62
N THR A 444 76.18 -3.63 27.66
CA THR A 444 75.09 -2.82 27.08
C THR A 444 74.26 -3.61 26.07
N TYR A 445 73.08 -3.12 25.71
CA TYR A 445 72.24 -3.70 24.65
C TYR A 445 73.04 -3.93 23.35
N TYR A 446 73.78 -2.93 22.89
CA TYR A 446 74.63 -3.09 21.70
C TYR A 446 75.74 -4.12 21.90
N GLN A 447 76.44 -4.10 23.04
CA GLN A 447 77.53 -5.05 23.32
C GLN A 447 77.03 -6.51 23.38
N VAL A 448 75.77 -6.74 23.75
CA VAL A 448 75.15 -8.08 23.71
C VAL A 448 75.01 -8.58 22.27
N LEU A 449 74.52 -7.76 21.33
CA LEU A 449 74.43 -8.14 19.91
C LEU A 449 75.80 -8.43 19.26
N TRP A 450 76.89 -7.94 19.84
CA TRP A 450 78.26 -8.23 19.40
C TRP A 450 78.95 -9.33 20.21
N THR A 451 78.31 -9.90 21.23
CA THR A 451 78.85 -11.02 21.99
C THR A 451 78.41 -12.34 21.34
N PRO A 452 79.33 -13.16 20.77
CA PRO A 452 78.95 -14.44 20.17
C PRO A 452 78.28 -15.33 21.21
N PRO A 453 77.06 -15.85 20.98
CA PRO A 453 76.37 -16.64 21.99
C PRO A 453 77.11 -17.92 22.39
N ALA A 454 77.86 -18.57 21.48
CA ALA A 454 78.78 -19.69 21.75
C ALA A 454 78.24 -20.79 22.71
N GLY A 455 76.94 -21.13 22.61
CA GLY A 455 76.28 -22.12 23.47
C GLY A 455 75.85 -21.60 24.85
N ASN A 456 76.08 -20.33 25.16
CA ASN A 456 75.61 -19.67 26.38
C ASN A 456 74.13 -19.28 26.23
N ALA A 457 73.24 -20.04 26.89
CA ALA A 457 71.80 -19.84 26.84
C ALA A 457 71.34 -18.42 27.21
N TYR A 458 72.05 -17.72 28.10
CA TYR A 458 71.75 -16.33 28.45
C TYR A 458 71.86 -15.42 27.22
N TYR A 459 72.98 -15.52 26.48
CA TYR A 459 73.21 -14.67 25.31
C TYR A 459 72.41 -15.14 24.08
N ILE A 460 72.06 -16.43 23.98
CA ILE A 460 71.16 -16.92 22.92
C ILE A 460 69.78 -16.25 23.04
N LEU A 461 69.19 -16.19 24.24
CA LEU A 461 67.93 -15.46 24.45
C LEU A 461 68.12 -13.95 24.30
N ALA A 462 69.21 -13.40 24.83
CA ALA A 462 69.41 -11.95 24.85
C ALA A 462 69.48 -11.39 23.43
N TYR A 463 70.10 -12.12 22.50
CA TYR A 463 70.17 -11.75 21.09
C TYR A 463 68.78 -11.60 20.44
N GLN A 464 67.87 -12.54 20.73
CA GLN A 464 66.52 -12.54 20.18
C GLN A 464 65.58 -11.57 20.91
N TYR A 465 65.78 -11.38 22.21
CA TYR A 465 65.04 -10.43 23.01
C TYR A 465 65.24 -8.99 22.53
N ILE A 466 66.49 -8.59 22.29
CA ILE A 466 66.80 -7.22 21.84
C ILE A 466 66.15 -6.92 20.50
N ALA A 467 66.21 -7.86 19.55
CA ALA A 467 65.55 -7.69 18.26
C ALA A 467 64.02 -7.64 18.38
N ALA A 468 63.42 -8.47 19.25
CA ALA A 468 61.98 -8.44 19.49
C ALA A 468 61.54 -7.10 20.12
N GLU A 469 62.29 -6.58 21.09
CA GLU A 469 62.03 -5.30 21.74
C GLU A 469 62.09 -4.14 20.74
N LEU A 470 63.12 -4.10 19.88
CA LEU A 470 63.23 -3.10 18.83
C LEU A 470 62.14 -3.25 17.76
N ASN A 471 61.75 -4.47 17.39
CA ASN A 471 60.61 -4.69 16.51
C ASN A 471 59.29 -4.14 17.12
N PHE A 472 59.06 -4.32 18.42
CA PHE A 472 57.88 -3.74 19.09
C PHE A 472 57.91 -2.21 19.08
N LEU A 473 59.08 -1.63 19.36
CA LEU A 473 59.28 -0.17 19.32
C LEU A 473 59.11 0.40 17.90
N ASN A 474 59.44 -0.39 16.88
CA ASN A 474 59.22 -0.06 15.47
C ASN A 474 57.79 -0.40 14.97
N GLY A 475 56.86 -0.69 15.87
CA GLY A 475 55.43 -0.87 15.56
C GLY A 475 55.02 -2.28 15.13
N ALA A 476 55.90 -3.28 15.24
CA ALA A 476 55.55 -4.67 14.95
C ALA A 476 54.62 -5.28 16.04
N ASN A 477 53.59 -6.01 15.63
CA ASN A 477 52.59 -6.61 16.52
C ASN A 477 53.24 -7.68 17.42
N SER A 478 53.27 -7.42 18.72
CA SER A 478 53.90 -8.31 19.71
C SER A 478 53.02 -9.49 20.17
N SER A 479 51.74 -9.56 19.77
CA SER A 479 50.74 -10.45 20.40
C SER A 479 51.15 -11.92 20.34
N ALA A 480 51.82 -12.35 19.27
CA ALA A 480 52.28 -13.72 19.10
C ALA A 480 53.36 -14.14 20.12
N VAL A 481 54.11 -13.18 20.69
CA VAL A 481 55.26 -13.45 21.56
C VAL A 481 55.24 -12.70 22.89
N GLN A 482 54.22 -11.88 23.17
CA GLN A 482 54.18 -11.04 24.37
C GLN A 482 54.39 -11.82 25.67
N MET A 483 53.82 -13.03 25.78
CA MET A 483 54.03 -13.87 26.97
C MET A 483 55.48 -14.35 27.10
N ALA A 484 56.10 -14.77 25.99
CA ALA A 484 57.50 -15.22 25.98
C ALA A 484 58.46 -14.05 26.26
N PHE A 485 58.16 -12.89 25.71
CA PHE A 485 58.91 -11.65 25.95
C PHE A 485 58.85 -11.25 27.43
N ASN A 486 57.66 -11.13 28.01
CA ASN A 486 57.50 -10.79 29.43
C ASN A 486 58.23 -11.80 30.33
N LYS A 487 58.14 -13.09 30.00
CA LYS A 487 58.85 -14.13 30.75
C LYS A 487 60.37 -13.99 30.64
N ALA A 488 60.89 -13.63 29.47
CA ALA A 488 62.30 -13.34 29.27
C ALA A 488 62.75 -12.12 30.08
N THR A 489 61.96 -11.05 30.10
CA THR A 489 62.21 -9.84 30.93
C THR A 489 62.32 -10.20 32.41
N ASP A 490 61.41 -11.00 32.95
CA ASP A 490 61.47 -11.47 34.35
C ASP A 490 62.77 -12.24 34.64
N LEU A 491 63.17 -13.13 33.72
CA LEU A 491 64.37 -13.94 33.89
C LEU A 491 65.66 -13.10 33.82
N PHE A 492 65.74 -12.12 32.91
CA PHE A 492 66.89 -11.23 32.81
C PHE A 492 67.05 -10.31 34.03
N ASN A 493 65.94 -9.89 34.64
CA ASN A 493 65.96 -9.16 35.91
C ASN A 493 66.40 -10.02 37.10
N THR A 494 66.28 -11.34 37.01
CA THR A 494 66.48 -12.26 38.15
C THR A 494 67.86 -12.92 38.15
N TYR A 495 68.35 -13.35 36.98
CA TYR A 495 69.53 -14.22 36.89
C TYR A 495 70.68 -13.56 36.17
N THR A 496 71.89 -13.72 36.71
CA THR A 496 73.16 -13.39 36.03
C THR A 496 73.55 -14.48 35.03
N THR A 497 74.45 -14.13 34.11
CA THR A 497 75.05 -15.09 33.15
C THR A 497 75.67 -16.31 33.85
N ALA A 498 76.33 -16.12 35.00
CA ALA A 498 76.96 -17.19 35.78
C ALA A 498 75.95 -18.13 36.46
N GLN A 499 74.80 -17.61 36.90
CA GLN A 499 73.75 -18.41 37.51
C GLN A 499 73.05 -19.29 36.46
N VAL A 500 72.73 -18.73 35.28
CA VAL A 500 72.16 -19.51 34.17
C VAL A 500 73.14 -20.58 33.71
N ALA A 501 74.44 -20.28 33.63
CA ALA A 501 75.47 -21.24 33.22
C ALA A 501 75.57 -22.48 34.14
N LYS A 502 75.10 -22.41 35.40
CA LYS A 502 75.16 -23.50 36.38
C LYS A 502 73.87 -24.31 36.52
N SER A 503 72.77 -23.87 35.92
CA SER A 503 71.46 -24.54 36.05
C SER A 503 71.02 -25.14 34.71
N LYS A 504 70.77 -26.46 34.70
CA LYS A 504 70.27 -27.17 33.51
C LYS A 504 68.87 -26.68 33.12
N ASP A 505 68.01 -26.45 34.12
CA ASP A 505 66.61 -26.05 33.89
C ASP A 505 66.53 -24.60 33.39
N LEU A 506 67.35 -23.69 33.96
CA LEU A 506 67.43 -22.32 33.45
C LEU A 506 67.97 -22.28 32.01
N LYS A 507 68.98 -23.09 31.68
CA LYS A 507 69.46 -23.18 30.30
C LYS A 507 68.34 -23.62 29.34
N ALA A 508 67.59 -24.66 29.70
CA ALA A 508 66.49 -25.15 28.87
C ALA A 508 65.40 -24.08 28.68
N LEU A 509 65.02 -23.38 29.75
CA LEU A 509 64.01 -22.33 29.69
C LEU A 509 64.47 -21.14 28.83
N PHE A 510 65.71 -20.66 29.01
CA PHE A 510 66.27 -19.58 28.19
C PHE A 510 66.33 -19.96 26.71
N THR A 511 66.78 -21.18 26.39
CA THR A 511 66.82 -21.66 25.00
C THR A 511 65.43 -21.80 24.39
N SER A 512 64.42 -22.25 25.16
CA SER A 512 63.04 -22.35 24.68
C SER A 512 62.44 -20.99 24.35
N LEU A 513 62.63 -19.99 25.21
CA LEU A 513 62.15 -18.63 24.96
C LEU A 513 62.89 -18.00 23.77
N ALA A 514 64.19 -18.28 23.64
CA ALA A 514 64.99 -17.78 22.53
C ALA A 514 64.47 -18.31 21.19
N TYR A 515 64.09 -19.59 21.14
CA TYR A 515 63.46 -20.18 19.96
C TYR A 515 62.15 -19.46 19.59
N THR A 516 61.27 -19.19 20.56
CA THR A 516 60.02 -18.46 20.30
C THR A 516 60.25 -17.05 19.76
N LEU A 517 61.19 -16.29 20.36
CA LEU A 517 61.50 -14.94 19.89
C LEU A 517 62.23 -14.95 18.53
N ASP A 518 63.05 -15.96 18.26
CA ASP A 518 63.69 -16.15 16.96
C ASP A 518 62.66 -16.41 15.84
N GLN A 519 61.67 -17.27 16.08
CA GLN A 519 60.60 -17.50 15.11
C GLN A 519 59.83 -16.20 14.80
N TYR A 520 59.65 -15.34 15.80
CA TYR A 520 59.03 -14.03 15.61
C TYR A 520 59.91 -13.08 14.81
N ASN A 521 61.17 -12.91 15.19
CA ASN A 521 62.07 -11.96 14.53
C ASN A 521 62.31 -12.30 13.04
N ASN A 522 62.25 -13.59 12.69
CA ASN A 522 62.33 -14.06 11.29
C ASN A 522 60.97 -14.06 10.56
N GLY A 523 59.91 -13.57 11.19
CA GLY A 523 58.57 -13.46 10.60
C GLY A 523 57.82 -14.78 10.39
N TYR A 524 58.27 -15.89 10.99
CA TYR A 524 57.57 -17.18 10.93
C TYR A 524 56.32 -17.21 11.82
N ILE A 525 56.29 -16.38 12.87
CA ILE A 525 55.11 -16.11 13.70
C ILE A 525 54.98 -14.60 13.92
N GLY A 526 53.77 -14.09 14.18
CA GLY A 526 53.53 -12.66 14.32
C GLY A 526 53.23 -11.97 12.98
N PRO A 527 53.59 -10.69 12.80
CA PRO A 527 53.13 -9.87 11.67
C PRO A 527 53.83 -10.15 10.33
N GLY A 528 54.78 -11.09 10.28
CA GLY A 528 55.60 -11.39 9.10
C GLY A 528 56.86 -10.52 8.99
N HIS A 529 57.79 -10.91 8.12
CA HIS A 529 59.09 -10.23 7.94
C HIS A 529 58.98 -9.09 6.93
N CYS A 530 59.71 -7.99 7.14
CA CYS A 530 59.78 -6.90 6.17
C CYS A 530 60.50 -7.36 4.89
N SER A 531 59.98 -7.02 3.70
CA SER A 531 60.75 -7.18 2.47
C SER A 531 61.86 -6.12 2.44
N GLU A 532 63.11 -6.54 2.36
CA GLU A 532 64.25 -5.64 2.08
C GLU A 532 64.15 -5.00 0.69
#